data_AF-A0A7S1JRA8-F1
#
_entry.id   AF-A0A7S1JRA8-F1
#
_cell.length_a   1.000
_cell.length_b   1.000
_cell.length_c   1.000
_cell.angle_alpha   90.00
_cell.angle_beta   90.00
_cell.angle_gamma   90.00
#
_symmetry.space_group_name_H-M   'P 1'
#
loop_
_entity.id
_entity.type
_entity.pdbx_description
1 polymer ?
#
loop_
_entity_poly.entity_id
_entity_poly.type
_entity_poly.pdbx_seq_one_letter_code
_entity_poly.pdbx_strand_id
1 'polypeptide(L)'
;TKVAANHQHPHSRFDPGNRASLDKGISKVRKALVGFFNQFYSANAIKLSLIGPFPLDKLQKWVVQYFSPIPNRQIPLTHSYPVTPYEFGTLGIRYDVVPALKDVNRMLLYFP
;
A
#
# COMPACT_ATOMS: atom_id res chain seq x y z
N THR A 1 17.35 0.89 2.91
CA THR A 1 16.58 -0.01 2.03
C THR A 1 15.68 0.76 1.08
N LYS A 2 14.65 1.51 1.53
CA LYS A 2 13.83 2.32 0.60
C LYS A 2 14.55 3.50 -0.07
N VAL A 3 15.33 4.25 0.70
CA VAL A 3 16.11 5.42 0.21
C VAL A 3 17.18 5.01 -0.82
N ALA A 4 17.64 3.77 -0.75
CA ALA A 4 18.62 3.21 -1.68
C ALA A 4 17.98 2.63 -2.96
N ALA A 5 16.65 2.55 -3.01
CA ALA A 5 15.95 2.03 -4.17
C ALA A 5 15.84 3.10 -5.26
N ASN A 6 15.71 2.66 -6.53
CA ASN A 6 15.49 3.57 -7.66
C ASN A 6 14.29 4.50 -7.37
N HIS A 7 14.51 5.82 -7.45
CA HIS A 7 13.50 6.84 -7.16
C HIS A 7 12.29 6.80 -8.12
N GLN A 8 12.45 6.20 -9.30
CA GLN A 8 11.35 5.97 -10.24
C GLN A 8 10.50 4.76 -9.84
N HIS A 9 11.03 3.84 -9.03
CA HIS A 9 10.27 2.70 -8.54
C HIS A 9 9.44 3.08 -7.30
N PRO A 10 8.16 2.68 -7.18
CA PRO A 10 7.31 3.04 -6.04
C PRO A 10 7.81 2.59 -4.67
N HIS A 11 8.69 1.58 -4.61
CA HIS A 11 9.33 1.15 -3.37
C HIS A 11 10.10 2.29 -2.67
N SER A 12 10.59 3.29 -3.41
CA SER A 12 11.30 4.44 -2.83
C SER A 12 10.38 5.42 -2.09
N ARG A 13 9.05 5.32 -2.25
CA ARG A 13 8.08 6.26 -1.66
C ARG A 13 8.02 6.16 -0.13
N PHE A 14 7.71 7.30 0.49
CA PHE A 14 7.40 7.41 1.91
C PHE A 14 5.90 7.18 2.14
N ASP A 15 5.53 5.94 2.45
CA ASP A 15 4.14 5.50 2.56
C ASP A 15 3.39 6.03 3.81
N PRO A 16 4.01 6.14 5.00
CA PRO A 16 3.28 6.54 6.20
C PRO A 16 2.62 7.92 6.10
N GLY A 17 3.22 8.83 5.32
CA GLY A 17 2.81 10.23 5.27
C GLY A 17 3.11 10.99 6.57
N ASN A 18 2.95 12.30 6.52
CA ASN A 18 3.05 13.21 7.66
C ASN A 18 2.30 14.50 7.36
N ARG A 19 2.33 15.46 8.29
CA ARG A 19 1.72 16.78 8.07
C ARG A 19 2.27 17.45 6.81
N ALA A 20 3.58 17.43 6.56
CA ALA A 20 4.15 18.09 5.37
C ALA A 20 3.68 17.46 4.04
N SER A 21 3.45 16.14 4.00
CA SER A 21 2.94 15.45 2.81
C SER A 21 1.44 15.60 2.62
N LEU A 22 0.67 15.78 3.71
CA LEU A 22 -0.81 15.81 3.68
C LEU A 22 -1.42 17.21 3.85
N ASP A 23 -0.71 18.19 4.41
CA ASP A 23 -1.19 19.56 4.64
C ASP A 23 -1.08 20.40 3.35
N LYS A 24 -1.85 19.99 2.33
CA LYS A 24 -1.92 20.63 1.00
C LYS A 24 -3.21 21.45 0.82
N GLY A 25 -3.94 21.71 1.91
CA GLY A 25 -5.27 22.32 1.91
C GLY A 25 -6.40 21.31 1.79
N ILE A 26 -7.44 21.47 2.63
CA ILE A 26 -8.48 20.47 2.86
C ILE A 26 -9.24 20.06 1.59
N SER A 27 -9.50 21.00 0.69
CA SER A 27 -10.18 20.75 -0.59
C SER A 27 -9.33 19.88 -1.53
N LYS A 28 -8.02 20.14 -1.63
CA LYS A 28 -7.10 19.35 -2.47
C LYS A 28 -6.95 17.93 -1.94
N VAL A 29 -6.80 17.78 -0.62
CA VAL A 29 -6.72 16.46 0.02
C VAL A 29 -8.02 15.68 -0.19
N ARG A 30 -9.18 16.31 0.02
CA ARG A 30 -10.48 15.66 -0.23
C ARG A 30 -10.61 15.20 -1.68
N LYS A 31 -10.24 16.05 -2.65
CA LYS A 31 -10.29 15.69 -4.08
C LYS A 31 -9.38 14.49 -4.38
N ALA A 32 -8.17 14.47 -3.82
CA ALA A 32 -7.24 13.34 -3.98
C ALA A 32 -7.79 12.05 -3.36
N LEU A 33 -8.37 12.11 -2.16
CA LEU A 33 -8.99 10.96 -1.49
C LEU A 33 -10.16 10.39 -2.28
N VAL A 34 -11.06 11.25 -2.77
CA VAL A 34 -12.19 10.82 -3.62
C VAL A 34 -11.70 10.22 -4.93
N GLY A 35 -10.68 10.84 -5.55
CA GLY A 35 -10.04 10.29 -6.75
C GLY A 35 -9.46 8.90 -6.51
N PHE A 36 -8.71 8.73 -5.42
CA PHE A 36 -8.14 7.45 -5.02
C PHE A 36 -9.22 6.39 -4.75
N PHE A 37 -10.27 6.74 -4.02
CA PHE A 37 -11.40 5.85 -3.76
C PHE A 37 -12.06 5.39 -5.08
N ASN A 38 -12.35 6.33 -5.97
CA ASN A 38 -12.97 6.01 -7.26
C ASN A 38 -12.07 5.16 -8.15
N GLN A 39 -10.75 5.34 -8.06
CA GLN A 39 -9.78 4.60 -8.87
C GLN A 39 -9.53 3.18 -8.35
N PHE A 40 -9.40 2.99 -7.03
CA PHE A 40 -8.87 1.74 -6.47
C PHE A 40 -9.89 0.91 -5.67
N TYR A 41 -10.99 1.49 -5.16
CA TYR A 41 -12.00 0.74 -4.39
C TYR A 41 -13.05 0.11 -5.29
N SER A 42 -12.67 -0.95 -6.01
CA SER A 42 -13.54 -1.70 -6.93
C SER A 42 -13.87 -3.08 -6.38
N ALA A 43 -15.11 -3.57 -6.59
CA ALA A 43 -15.55 -4.87 -6.10
C ALA A 43 -14.63 -6.04 -6.51
N ASN A 44 -14.09 -6.02 -7.74
CA ASN A 44 -13.17 -7.07 -8.20
C ASN A 44 -11.81 -7.11 -7.48
N ALA A 45 -11.45 -6.05 -6.74
CA ALA A 45 -10.22 -5.95 -5.96
C ALA A 45 -10.43 -6.10 -4.45
N ILE A 46 -11.67 -6.35 -4.00
CA ILE A 46 -12.03 -6.47 -2.58
C ILE A 46 -12.27 -7.95 -2.24
N LYS A 47 -11.70 -8.40 -1.12
CA LYS A 47 -12.01 -9.70 -0.50
C LYS A 47 -12.65 -9.47 0.86
N LEU A 48 -13.77 -10.15 1.13
CA LEU A 48 -14.52 -10.03 2.39
C LEU A 48 -14.51 -11.38 3.12
N SER A 49 -14.26 -11.35 4.42
CA SER A 49 -14.49 -12.48 5.33
C SER A 49 -15.45 -12.04 6.42
N LEU A 50 -16.46 -12.85 6.72
CA LEU A 50 -17.44 -12.60 7.76
C LEU A 50 -17.52 -13.81 8.68
N ILE A 51 -17.32 -13.58 9.98
CA ILE A 51 -17.39 -14.61 11.02
C ILE A 51 -18.43 -14.18 12.04
N GLY A 52 -19.30 -15.10 12.42
CA GLY A 52 -20.29 -14.88 13.47
C GLY A 52 -21.02 -16.16 13.85
N PRO A 53 -21.74 -16.17 14.97
CA PRO A 53 -22.43 -17.36 15.48
C PRO A 53 -23.75 -17.64 14.75
N PHE A 54 -23.90 -17.18 13.50
CA PHE A 54 -25.14 -17.27 12.75
C PHE A 54 -25.03 -18.32 11.64
N PRO A 55 -26.16 -18.95 11.23
CA PRO A 55 -26.17 -19.86 10.09
C PRO A 55 -25.65 -19.19 8.81
N LEU A 56 -25.03 -19.98 7.93
CA LEU A 56 -24.44 -19.50 6.67
C LEU A 56 -25.45 -18.74 5.81
N ASP A 57 -26.69 -19.20 5.72
CA ASP A 57 -27.74 -18.51 4.94
C ASP A 57 -28.00 -17.08 5.43
N LYS A 58 -27.93 -16.87 6.74
CA LYS A 58 -28.11 -15.55 7.34
C LYS A 58 -26.92 -14.65 7.03
N LEU A 59 -25.71 -15.17 7.17
CA LEU A 59 -24.48 -14.46 6.83
C LEU A 59 -24.45 -14.09 5.34
N GLN A 60 -24.81 -15.01 4.46
CA GLN A 60 -24.89 -14.77 3.02
C GLN A 60 -25.91 -13.68 2.68
N LYS A 61 -27.11 -13.72 3.27
CA LYS A 61 -28.15 -12.68 3.05
C LYS A 61 -27.61 -11.30 3.40
N TRP A 62 -26.92 -11.16 4.53
CA TRP A 62 -26.30 -9.89 4.90
C TRP A 62 -25.19 -9.47 3.95
N VAL A 63 -24.30 -10.38 3.57
CA VAL A 63 -23.23 -10.08 2.60
C VAL A 63 -23.83 -9.56 1.28
N VAL A 64 -24.84 -10.24 0.75
CA VAL A 64 -25.53 -9.81 -0.48
C VAL A 64 -26.16 -8.44 -0.26
N GLN A 65 -26.91 -8.24 0.83
CA GLN A 65 -27.61 -6.97 1.10
C GLN A 65 -26.64 -5.78 1.21
N TYR A 66 -25.53 -5.92 1.93
CA TYR A 66 -24.67 -4.79 2.27
C TYR A 66 -23.50 -4.57 1.30
N PHE A 67 -23.03 -5.62 0.61
CA PHE A 67 -21.83 -5.54 -0.23
C PHE A 67 -22.09 -5.67 -1.72
N SER A 68 -23.26 -6.17 -2.16
CA SER A 68 -23.61 -6.16 -3.60
C SER A 68 -23.71 -4.76 -4.23
N PRO A 69 -24.03 -3.67 -3.50
CA PRO A 69 -24.02 -2.33 -4.10
C PRO A 69 -22.63 -1.78 -4.42
N ILE A 70 -21.54 -2.44 -3.99
CA ILE A 70 -20.18 -1.97 -4.27
C ILE A 70 -19.92 -2.07 -5.78
N PRO A 71 -19.54 -0.97 -6.45
CA PRO A 71 -19.36 -0.97 -7.89
C PRO A 71 -18.16 -1.81 -8.32
N ASN A 72 -18.37 -2.65 -9.34
CA ASN A 72 -17.27 -3.31 -10.04
C ASN A 72 -16.80 -2.42 -11.20
N ARG A 73 -15.66 -1.75 -11.01
CA ARG A 73 -15.01 -0.89 -12.00
C ARG A 73 -13.99 -1.65 -12.87
N GLN A 74 -13.88 -2.98 -12.71
CA GLN A 74 -13.03 -3.87 -13.51
C GLN A 74 -11.55 -3.41 -13.56
N ILE A 75 -11.01 -3.00 -12.41
CA ILE A 75 -9.64 -2.47 -12.35
C ILE A 75 -8.61 -3.61 -12.51
N PRO A 76 -7.41 -3.34 -13.05
CA PRO A 76 -6.33 -4.32 -13.07
C PRO A 76 -5.93 -4.75 -11.65
N LEU A 77 -5.83 -6.06 -11.40
CA LEU A 77 -5.46 -6.61 -10.09
C LEU A 77 -3.95 -6.73 -9.88
N THR A 78 -3.19 -6.71 -10.96
CA THR A 78 -1.73 -6.77 -10.95
C THR A 78 -1.16 -5.47 -11.49
N HIS A 79 -0.14 -4.96 -10.80
CA HIS A 79 0.64 -3.83 -11.27
C HIS A 79 2.04 -4.33 -11.60
N SER A 80 2.51 -4.09 -12.83
CA SER A 80 3.91 -4.21 -13.18
C SER A 80 4.55 -2.82 -13.12
N TYR A 81 5.80 -2.78 -12.66
CA TYR A 81 6.61 -1.57 -12.70
C TYR A 81 7.72 -1.75 -13.74
N PRO A 82 7.97 -0.76 -14.61
CA PRO A 82 8.91 -0.90 -15.71
C PRO A 82 10.38 -0.88 -15.26
N VAL A 83 10.64 -0.53 -14.00
CA VAL A 83 11.97 -0.41 -13.39
C VAL A 83 12.07 -1.35 -12.20
N THR A 84 13.26 -1.89 -11.93
CA THR A 84 13.50 -2.67 -10.71
C THR A 84 13.79 -1.73 -9.54
N PRO A 85 13.48 -2.13 -8.29
CA PRO A 85 13.82 -1.32 -7.13
C PRO A 85 15.33 -1.19 -6.93
N TYR A 86 16.12 -2.19 -7.33
CA TYR A 86 17.58 -2.19 -7.25
C TYR A 86 18.15 -2.62 -8.61
N GLU A 87 19.17 -1.92 -9.07
CA GLU A 87 19.85 -2.16 -10.34
C GLU A 87 21.25 -2.72 -10.04
N PHE A 88 21.86 -3.44 -10.97
CA PHE A 88 23.19 -4.03 -10.75
C PHE A 88 24.25 -3.02 -10.29
N GLY A 89 24.18 -1.78 -10.78
CA GLY A 89 25.07 -0.69 -10.37
C GLY A 89 24.83 -0.13 -8.95
N THR A 90 23.75 -0.55 -8.28
CA THR A 90 23.40 -0.13 -6.91
C THR A 90 23.47 -1.28 -5.89
N LEU A 91 24.03 -2.43 -6.29
CA LEU A 91 24.28 -3.58 -5.39
C LEU A 91 25.65 -3.49 -4.71
N GLY A 92 25.86 -4.31 -3.68
CA GLY A 92 27.13 -4.35 -2.94
C GLY A 92 27.42 -3.13 -2.07
N ILE A 93 26.42 -2.26 -1.87
CA ILE A 93 26.55 -1.05 -1.03
C ILE A 93 26.45 -1.44 0.45
N ARG A 94 27.41 -0.96 1.24
CA ARG A 94 27.36 -1.01 2.71
C ARG A 94 26.86 0.32 3.26
N TYR A 95 25.94 0.24 4.22
CA TYR A 95 25.48 1.39 4.99
C TYR A 95 25.82 1.19 6.47
N ASP A 96 26.65 2.07 7.02
CA ASP A 96 26.88 2.15 8.45
C ASP A 96 25.91 3.18 9.04
N VAL A 97 24.99 2.72 9.89
CA VAL A 97 23.88 3.53 10.42
C VAL A 97 24.00 3.65 11.93
N VAL A 98 24.00 4.87 12.44
CA VAL A 98 23.96 5.15 13.88
C VAL A 98 22.51 5.07 14.37
N PRO A 99 22.16 4.15 15.28
CA PRO A 99 20.80 4.04 15.79
C PRO A 99 20.43 5.25 16.68
N ALA A 100 19.29 5.88 16.41
CA ALA A 100 18.89 7.10 17.11
C ALA A 100 18.23 6.90 18.49
N LEU A 101 17.68 5.71 18.77
CA LEU A 101 16.78 5.49 19.92
C LEU A 101 17.17 4.33 20.84
N LYS A 102 18.04 3.43 20.41
CA LYS A 102 18.43 2.23 21.17
C LYS A 102 19.88 1.90 20.90
N ASP A 103 20.59 1.47 21.94
CA ASP A 103 21.92 0.88 21.79
C ASP A 103 21.77 -0.55 21.25
N VAL A 104 22.04 -0.74 19.96
CA VAL A 104 21.86 -2.02 19.26
C VAL A 104 22.96 -2.23 18.24
N ASN A 105 23.58 -3.40 18.28
CA ASN A 105 24.52 -3.87 17.27
C ASN A 105 23.82 -4.88 16.37
N ARG A 106 23.55 -4.51 15.12
CA ARG A 106 22.86 -5.38 14.14
C ARG A 106 23.49 -5.24 12.76
N MET A 107 23.67 -6.38 12.10
CA MET A 107 24.01 -6.46 10.68
C MET A 107 22.80 -6.98 9.90
N LEU A 108 22.43 -6.28 8.84
CA LEU A 108 21.35 -6.69 7.93
C LEU A 108 21.97 -6.95 6.55
N LEU A 109 21.85 -8.18 6.07
CA LEU A 109 22.20 -8.56 4.71
C LEU A 109 20.92 -8.69 3.90
N TYR A 110 20.89 -8.06 2.72
CA TYR A 110 19.72 -8.04 1.84
C TYR A 110 20.14 -8.42 0.42
N PHE A 111 19.41 -9.37 -0.17
CA PHE A 111 19.59 -9.82 -1.54
C PHE A 111 18.24 -9.62 -2.25
N PRO A 112 18.20 -8.90 -3.38
CA PRO A 112 16.98 -8.62 -4.13
C PRO A 112 16.39 -9.87 -4.80
#